data_AF-A0A0D8X5I9-F1
#
_entry.id   AF-A0A0D8X5I9-F1
#
_cell.length_a   1.000
_cell.length_b   1.000
_cell.length_c   1.000
_cell.angle_alpha   90.00
_cell.angle_beta   90.00
_cell.angle_gamma   90.00
#
_symmetry.space_group_name_H-M   'P 1'
#
loop_
_entity.id
_entity.type
_entity.pdbx_description
1 polymer ?
#
loop_
_entity_poly.entity_id
_entity_poly.type
_entity_poly.pdbx_seq_one_letter_code
_entity_poly.pdbx_strand_id
1 'polypeptide(L)'
;MLDLGIAKRIVGDDGMIPEPREKVAFMETRRYASRACHQMKEQDRKDDVESWCYMVLDIFDGKCIPWRELIENDETFRMKDDLMHSRDDLSTDGDLKPES
;
A
#
# COMPACT_ATOMS: atom_id res chain seq x y z
N MET A 1 -11.93 -12.11 -10.87
CA MET A 1 -11.88 -10.65 -10.82
C MET A 1 -13.27 -10.15 -11.18
N LEU A 2 -13.91 -9.42 -10.29
CA LEU A 2 -15.27 -8.92 -10.45
C LEU A 2 -15.26 -7.44 -10.07
N ASP A 3 -16.13 -6.66 -10.73
CA ASP A 3 -16.25 -5.20 -10.59
C ASP A 3 -15.05 -4.39 -11.13
N LEU A 4 -15.26 -3.73 -12.26
CA LEU A 4 -14.30 -2.79 -12.89
C LEU A 4 -14.79 -1.34 -12.77
N GLY A 5 -15.77 -1.05 -11.91
CA GLY A 5 -16.36 0.29 -11.76
C GLY A 5 -15.38 1.36 -11.29
N ILE A 6 -14.26 0.96 -10.70
CA ILE A 6 -13.15 1.83 -10.27
C ILE A 6 -11.86 1.63 -11.07
N ALA A 7 -11.87 0.78 -12.10
CA ALA A 7 -10.68 0.49 -12.88
C ALA A 7 -10.22 1.74 -13.65
N LYS A 8 -8.91 1.97 -13.66
CA LYS A 8 -8.28 3.07 -14.38
C LYS A 8 -7.37 2.54 -15.48
N ARG A 9 -7.43 3.17 -16.65
CA ARG A 9 -6.44 2.97 -17.69
C ARG A 9 -5.11 3.65 -17.32
N ILE A 10 -4.03 2.88 -17.29
CA ILE A 10 -2.69 3.35 -16.90
C ILE A 10 -1.90 3.88 -18.10
N VAL A 11 -2.07 3.26 -19.28
CA VAL A 11 -1.33 3.61 -20.50
C VAL A 11 -2.27 4.22 -21.53
N GLY A 12 -1.95 5.40 -22.05
CA GLY A 12 -2.69 6.12 -23.09
C GLY A 12 -2.66 5.41 -24.46
N ASP A 13 -3.40 5.97 -25.44
CA ASP A 13 -3.47 5.40 -26.81
C ASP A 13 -2.15 5.52 -27.57
N ASP A 14 -1.33 6.46 -27.15
CA ASP A 14 0.03 6.70 -27.60
C ASP A 14 1.07 5.75 -26.96
N GLY A 15 0.63 4.85 -26.06
CA GLY A 15 1.52 3.95 -25.33
C GLY A 15 2.26 4.61 -24.16
N MET A 16 1.95 5.86 -23.83
CA MET A 16 2.60 6.60 -22.75
C MET A 16 1.79 6.52 -21.45
N ILE A 17 2.48 6.55 -20.31
CA ILE A 17 1.82 6.65 -18.99
C ILE A 17 1.57 8.14 -18.72
N PRO A 18 0.31 8.57 -18.51
CA PRO A 18 0.02 9.96 -18.17
C PRO A 18 0.67 10.35 -16.85
N GLU A 19 1.06 11.62 -16.74
CA GLU A 19 1.58 12.16 -15.49
C GLU A 19 0.57 11.98 -14.34
N PRO A 20 1.04 11.61 -13.13
CA PRO A 20 0.19 11.49 -11.95
C PRO A 20 -0.58 12.79 -11.66
N ARG A 21 -1.87 12.68 -11.35
CA ARG A 21 -2.62 13.83 -10.85
C ARG A 21 -2.08 14.22 -9.47
N GLU A 22 -2.12 15.51 -9.16
CA GLU A 22 -1.70 16.04 -7.86
C GLU A 22 -2.51 15.42 -6.69
N LYS A 23 -3.79 15.14 -6.93
CA LYS A 23 -4.69 14.56 -5.94
C LYS A 23 -5.76 13.71 -6.61
N VAL A 24 -6.09 12.57 -5.99
CA VAL A 24 -7.17 11.68 -6.41
C VAL A 24 -8.12 11.39 -5.24
N ALA A 25 -9.38 11.11 -5.55
CA ALA A 25 -10.34 10.70 -4.52
C ALA A 25 -10.02 9.30 -3.98
N PHE A 26 -10.34 9.07 -2.71
CA PHE A 26 -10.28 7.75 -2.11
C PHE A 26 -11.43 6.88 -2.63
N MET A 27 -11.13 5.86 -3.43
CA MET A 27 -12.13 5.02 -4.12
C MET A 27 -12.07 3.54 -3.72
N GLU A 28 -11.14 3.16 -2.84
CA GLU A 28 -10.93 1.77 -2.44
C GLU A 28 -11.68 1.40 -1.15
N THR A 29 -11.72 0.12 -0.82
CA THR A 29 -12.17 -0.31 0.51
C THR A 29 -11.04 -0.12 1.52
N ARG A 30 -11.24 0.73 2.53
CA ARG A 30 -10.22 1.13 3.53
C ARG A 30 -9.35 -0.01 4.06
N ARG A 31 -9.94 -1.16 4.37
CA ARG A 31 -9.22 -2.33 4.86
C ARG A 31 -8.09 -2.76 3.93
N TYR A 32 -8.36 -2.76 2.63
CA TYR A 32 -7.44 -3.23 1.60
C TYR A 32 -6.80 -2.10 0.81
N ALA A 33 -7.18 -0.84 1.04
CA ALA A 33 -6.67 0.29 0.29
C ALA A 33 -5.14 0.42 0.38
N SER A 34 -4.48 0.82 -0.70
CA SER A 34 -3.03 1.02 -0.69
C SER A 34 -2.62 2.22 0.17
N ARG A 35 -1.34 2.30 0.54
CA ARG A 35 -0.81 3.49 1.24
C ARG A 35 -0.90 4.75 0.38
N ALA A 36 -0.76 4.64 -0.93
CA ALA A 36 -0.93 5.77 -1.84
C ALA A 36 -2.38 6.29 -1.84
N CYS A 37 -3.36 5.38 -1.81
CA CYS A 37 -4.77 5.74 -1.74
C CYS A 37 -5.11 6.53 -0.47
N HIS A 38 -4.59 6.12 0.69
CA HIS A 38 -4.72 6.86 1.95
C HIS A 38 -4.15 8.28 1.90
N GLN A 39 -3.12 8.49 1.07
CA GLN A 39 -2.49 9.79 0.85
C GLN A 39 -3.13 10.58 -0.31
N MET A 40 -4.21 10.07 -0.91
CA MET A 40 -4.87 10.66 -2.08
C MET A 40 -3.92 10.86 -3.27
N LYS A 41 -2.92 9.97 -3.41
CA LYS A 41 -1.97 9.96 -4.52
C LYS A 41 -2.47 9.08 -5.66
N GLU A 42 -2.03 9.40 -6.88
CA GLU A 42 -2.30 8.57 -8.05
C GLU A 42 -1.86 7.12 -7.80
N GLN A 43 -2.77 6.19 -8.06
CA GLN A 43 -2.54 4.75 -7.91
C GLN A 43 -2.01 4.15 -9.22
N ASP A 44 -1.10 3.20 -9.09
CA ASP A 44 -0.47 2.45 -10.17
C ASP A 44 -0.44 0.94 -9.82
N ARG A 45 0.12 0.12 -10.69
CA ARG A 45 0.14 -1.35 -10.59
C ARG A 45 0.69 -1.89 -9.27
N LYS A 46 1.57 -1.15 -8.59
CA LYS A 46 2.11 -1.53 -7.28
C LYS A 46 1.05 -1.48 -6.18
N ASP A 47 0.08 -0.59 -6.31
CA ASP A 47 -0.98 -0.37 -5.34
C ASP A 47 -1.96 -1.56 -5.36
N ASP A 48 -2.28 -2.08 -6.56
CA ASP A 48 -3.05 -3.33 -6.70
C ASP A 48 -2.37 -4.52 -6.00
N VAL A 49 -1.03 -4.61 -6.09
CA VAL A 49 -0.25 -5.67 -5.42
C VAL A 49 -0.25 -5.50 -3.91
N GLU A 50 -0.12 -4.27 -3.40
CA GLU A 50 -0.22 -3.98 -1.96
C GLU A 50 -1.60 -4.37 -1.41
N SER A 51 -2.67 -3.94 -2.10
CA SER A 51 -4.05 -4.30 -1.77
C SER A 51 -4.26 -5.83 -1.79
N TRP A 52 -3.65 -6.52 -2.76
CA TRP A 52 -3.69 -7.99 -2.84
C TRP A 52 -2.98 -8.67 -1.68
N CYS A 53 -1.79 -8.19 -1.29
CA CYS A 53 -1.08 -8.71 -0.12
C CYS A 53 -1.92 -8.58 1.16
N TYR A 54 -2.61 -7.45 1.37
CA TYR A 54 -3.50 -7.29 2.51
C TYR A 54 -4.67 -8.26 2.50
N MET A 55 -5.29 -8.52 1.34
CA MET A 55 -6.35 -9.52 1.23
C MET A 55 -5.84 -10.92 1.58
N VAL A 56 -4.66 -11.30 1.09
CA VAL A 56 -4.06 -12.61 1.36
C VAL A 56 -3.80 -12.78 2.86
N LEU A 57 -3.20 -11.78 3.52
CA LEU A 57 -2.99 -11.80 4.96
C LEU A 57 -4.33 -11.93 5.73
N ASP A 58 -5.36 -11.19 5.33
CA ASP A 58 -6.69 -11.24 5.97
C ASP A 58 -7.37 -12.61 5.85
N ILE A 59 -7.14 -13.31 4.73
CA ILE A 59 -7.66 -14.67 4.49
C ILE A 59 -6.98 -15.69 5.40
N PHE A 60 -5.66 -15.59 5.58
CA PHE A 60 -4.91 -16.56 6.38
C PHE A 60 -5.07 -16.34 7.89
N ASP A 61 -4.95 -15.11 8.35
CA ASP A 61 -5.22 -14.74 9.75
C ASP A 61 -5.62 -13.26 9.82
N GLY A 62 -6.87 -12.99 10.18
CA GLY A 62 -7.38 -11.63 10.35
C GLY A 62 -6.59 -10.80 11.38
N LYS A 63 -5.84 -11.43 12.29
CA LYS A 63 -4.94 -10.72 13.23
C LYS A 63 -3.75 -10.07 12.54
N CYS A 64 -3.36 -10.55 11.35
CA CYS A 64 -2.31 -9.93 10.53
C CYS A 64 -2.74 -8.59 9.94
N ILE A 65 -4.03 -8.24 10.01
CA ILE A 65 -4.59 -6.95 9.59
C ILE A 65 -5.12 -6.22 10.85
N PRO A 66 -4.24 -5.65 11.68
CA PRO A 66 -4.69 -5.03 12.93
C PRO A 66 -5.56 -3.77 12.74
N TRP A 67 -5.62 -3.20 11.53
CA TRP A 67 -6.55 -2.11 11.15
C TRP A 67 -7.90 -2.60 10.57
N ARG A 68 -8.25 -3.89 10.70
CA ARG A 68 -9.41 -4.51 10.05
C ARG A 68 -10.75 -3.80 10.27
N GLU A 69 -10.93 -3.24 11.47
CA GLU A 69 -12.16 -2.57 11.93
C GLU A 69 -11.97 -1.07 12.14
N LEU A 70 -10.80 -0.54 11.77
CA LEU A 70 -10.45 0.85 12.01
C LEU A 70 -11.11 1.77 10.98
N ILE A 71 -11.74 2.84 11.48
CA ILE A 71 -12.45 3.83 10.66
C ILE A 71 -11.59 5.06 10.40
N GLU A 72 -10.57 5.32 11.20
CA GLU A 72 -9.72 6.50 11.07
C GLU A 72 -8.66 6.34 9.97
N ASN A 73 -8.50 7.36 9.12
CA ASN A 73 -7.64 7.27 7.93
C ASN A 73 -6.17 7.24 8.28
N ASP A 74 -5.76 8.18 9.11
CA ASP A 74 -4.36 8.43 9.41
C ASP A 74 -3.78 7.30 10.27
N GLU A 75 -4.59 6.76 11.19
CA GLU A 75 -4.21 5.60 11.99
C GLU A 75 -4.14 4.32 11.13
N THR A 76 -5.09 4.10 10.21
CA THR A 76 -5.02 2.97 9.26
C THR A 76 -3.77 3.06 8.39
N PHE A 77 -3.48 4.27 7.86
CA PHE A 77 -2.29 4.53 7.07
C PHE A 77 -1.01 4.23 7.86
N ARG A 78 -0.92 4.75 9.09
CA ARG A 78 0.25 4.54 9.95
C ARG A 78 0.53 3.06 10.20
N MET A 79 -0.50 2.27 10.52
CA MET A 79 -0.31 0.83 10.77
C MET A 79 0.13 0.07 9.51
N LYS A 80 -0.38 0.46 8.33
CA LYS A 80 0.07 -0.08 7.04
C LYS A 80 1.52 0.29 6.74
N ASP A 81 1.90 1.52 7.07
CA ASP A 81 3.26 2.00 6.88
C ASP A 81 4.25 1.30 7.81
N ASP A 82 3.90 1.13 9.09
CA ASP A 82 4.66 0.38 10.08
C ASP A 82 4.88 -1.08 9.62
N LEU A 83 3.84 -1.75 9.08
CA LEU A 83 3.96 -3.12 8.55
C LEU A 83 4.97 -3.21 7.40
N MET A 84 4.99 -2.23 6.50
CA MET A 84 5.81 -2.26 5.29
C MET A 84 7.27 -1.84 5.53
N HIS A 85 7.55 -1.10 6.60
CA HIS A 85 8.90 -0.65 6.97
C HIS A 85 9.57 -1.51 8.05
N SER A 86 8.84 -2.44 8.69
CA SER A 86 9.35 -3.32 9.76
C SER A 86 10.57 -4.22 9.40
N ARG A 87 11.04 -4.23 8.14
CA ARG A 87 12.19 -5.05 7.69
C ARG A 87 13.48 -4.27 7.48
N ASP A 88 13.46 -2.94 7.45
CA ASP A 88 14.67 -2.14 7.23
C ASP A 88 15.62 -2.17 8.44
N ASP A 89 15.08 -2.50 9.62
CA ASP A 89 15.80 -2.60 10.90
C ASP A 89 16.70 -3.84 11.03
N LEU A 90 16.65 -4.77 10.07
CA LEU A 90 17.48 -5.99 10.05
C LEU A 90 18.79 -5.85 9.27
N SER A 91 19.11 -4.65 8.75
CA SER A 91 20.33 -4.41 7.94
C SER A 91 21.41 -3.53 8.58
N THR A 92 21.29 -3.15 9.85
CA THR A 92 22.33 -2.37 10.55
C THR A 92 22.84 -3.06 11.80
N ASP A 93 23.45 -4.24 11.64
CA ASP A 93 24.37 -4.81 12.63
C ASP A 93 25.48 -5.58 11.88
N GLY A 94 26.26 -4.83 11.11
CA GLY A 94 27.38 -5.34 10.31
C GLY A 94 28.67 -4.54 10.43
N ASP A 95 28.73 -3.50 11.28
CA ASP A 95 29.97 -2.75 11.50
C ASP A 95 30.83 -3.45 12.55
N LEU A 96 31.69 -4.33 12.05
CA LEU A 96 32.87 -4.87 12.72
C LEU A 96 33.67 -3.73 13.37
N LYS A 97 33.75 -3.73 14.70
CA LYS A 97 34.73 -2.90 15.42
C LYS A 97 36.13 -3.33 14.96
N PRO A 98 36.99 -2.41 14.49
CA PRO A 98 38.39 -2.74 14.32
C PRO A 98 39.00 -2.91 15.71
N GLU A 99 39.57 -4.07 15.95
CA GLU A 99 40.43 -4.29 17.11
C GLU A 99 41.68 -3.41 16.98
N SER A 100 41.92 -2.55 17.96
CA SER A 100 43.21 -1.95 18.26
C SER A 100 43.32 -1.66 19.75
#